data_AF-A0A7J7DYF4-F1
#
_entry.id   AF-A0A7J7DYF4-F1
#
_cell.length_a   1.000
_cell.length_b   1.000
_cell.length_c   1.000
_cell.angle_alpha   90.00
_cell.angle_beta   90.00
_cell.angle_gamma   90.00
#
_symmetry.space_group_name_H-M   'P 1'
#
loop_
_entity.id
_entity.type
_entity.pdbx_description
1 polymer ?
#
loop_
_entity_poly.entity_id
_entity_poly.type
_entity_poly.pdbx_seq_one_letter_code
_entity_poly.pdbx_strand_id
1 'polypeptide(L)'
;MYICAGHGLEAEGEGQLWQMKLAGKGADADLYDIVLAICALRKEPRSISWILARAEVTSLMCKKKTLSWLVRGYIKGGHFDEAAEALIKMLDLGLCPEYLDRAAVLQGLGRRIQQSGIVDTYRKLCKHLSDANLIGLCLVYLYFKRYKLWIMRML
;
A
#
# COMPACT_ATOMS: atom_id res chain seq x y z
N MET A 1 -8.33 5.29 -23.85
CA MET A 1 -7.12 5.31 -23.00
C MET A 1 -7.07 6.67 -22.34
N TYR A 2 -7.67 6.82 -21.15
CA TYR A 2 -7.76 8.12 -20.48
C TYR A 2 -6.52 8.32 -19.62
N ILE A 3 -5.65 9.20 -20.12
CA ILE A 3 -4.43 9.63 -19.46
C ILE A 3 -4.86 10.58 -18.35
N CYS A 4 -4.81 10.11 -17.10
CA CYS A 4 -4.88 11.00 -15.93
C CYS A 4 -3.56 11.79 -15.89
N ALA A 5 -3.48 12.84 -16.70
CA ALA A 5 -2.39 13.80 -16.67
C ALA A 5 -2.34 14.41 -15.28
N GLY A 6 -1.24 14.14 -14.57
CA GLY A 6 -1.02 14.66 -13.24
C GLY A 6 -0.77 16.15 -13.31
N HIS A 7 -1.80 16.97 -13.14
CA HIS A 7 -1.74 18.29 -12.51
C HIS A 7 -3.17 18.65 -12.04
N GLY A 8 -3.25 19.45 -10.99
CA GLY A 8 -4.35 19.50 -10.02
C GLY A 8 -5.76 19.59 -10.59
N LEU A 9 -6.68 18.87 -9.95
CA LEU A 9 -8.12 19.10 -10.00
C LEU A 9 -8.74 18.29 -8.85
N GLU A 10 -8.88 18.95 -7.70
CA GLU A 10 -9.60 18.46 -6.50
C GLU A 10 -11.11 18.28 -6.73
N ALA A 11 -11.62 18.31 -7.97
CA ALA A 11 -13.06 18.28 -8.23
C ALA A 11 -13.50 17.52 -9.50
N GLU A 12 -12.64 17.33 -10.50
CA GLU A 12 -13.09 16.75 -11.78
C GLU A 12 -13.02 15.22 -11.82
N GLY A 13 -12.11 14.58 -11.09
CA GLY A 13 -12.00 13.13 -11.06
C GLY A 13 -13.21 12.45 -10.39
N GLU A 14 -13.68 13.01 -9.28
CA GLU A 14 -14.86 12.50 -8.58
C GLU A 14 -16.15 12.79 -9.36
N GLY A 15 -16.28 13.99 -9.94
CA GLY A 15 -17.45 14.38 -10.74
C GLY A 15 -17.60 13.56 -12.03
N GLN A 16 -16.52 13.34 -12.78
CA GLN A 16 -16.58 12.61 -14.06
C GLN A 16 -16.85 11.11 -13.85
N LEU A 17 -16.29 10.51 -12.80
CA LEU A 17 -16.57 9.10 -12.46
C LEU A 17 -18.01 8.92 -11.94
N TRP A 18 -18.53 9.91 -11.20
CA TRP A 18 -19.94 9.97 -10.80
C TRP A 18 -20.90 10.09 -11.99
N GLN A 19 -20.57 10.92 -12.98
CA GLN A 19 -21.37 11.06 -14.20
C GLN A 19 -21.41 9.77 -15.04
N MET A 20 -20.35 8.95 -15.04
CA MET A 20 -20.38 7.63 -15.71
C MET A 20 -21.32 6.63 -15.01
N LYS A 21 -21.46 6.72 -13.69
CA LYS A 21 -22.34 5.82 -12.92
C LYS A 21 -23.83 6.20 -13.06
N LEU A 22 -24.13 7.50 -13.11
CA LEU A 22 -25.47 8.01 -13.43
C LEU A 22 -25.88 7.70 -14.87
N ALA A 23 -24.93 7.59 -15.80
CA ALA A 23 -25.17 7.23 -17.20
C ALA A 23 -25.39 5.72 -17.46
N GLY A 24 -25.51 4.89 -16.43
CA GLY A 24 -25.87 3.47 -16.59
C GLY A 24 -24.83 2.60 -17.31
N LYS A 25 -23.62 3.11 -17.57
CA LYS A 25 -22.52 2.32 -18.13
C LYS A 25 -21.66 1.80 -16.99
N GLY A 26 -21.78 0.51 -16.71
CA GLY A 26 -20.97 -0.18 -15.71
C GLY A 26 -19.49 0.13 -15.94
N ALA A 27 -18.89 0.93 -15.05
CA ALA A 27 -17.46 1.10 -15.04
C ALA A 27 -16.84 -0.27 -14.79
N ASP A 28 -15.97 -0.70 -15.70
CA ASP A 28 -15.29 -1.99 -15.63
C ASP A 28 -14.45 -2.07 -14.33
N ALA A 29 -14.31 -3.27 -13.77
CA ALA A 29 -13.58 -3.49 -12.52
C ALA A 29 -12.14 -2.95 -12.59
N ASP A 30 -11.55 -2.99 -13.78
CA ASP A 30 -10.19 -2.49 -14.04
C ASP A 30 -10.08 -0.95 -13.97
N LEU A 31 -11.14 -0.21 -14.30
CA LEU A 31 -11.13 1.25 -14.17
C LEU A 31 -11.07 1.65 -12.69
N TYR A 32 -11.78 0.92 -11.83
CA TYR A 32 -11.74 1.15 -10.38
C TYR A 32 -10.36 0.86 -9.78
N ASP A 33 -9.72 -0.22 -10.20
CA ASP A 33 -8.37 -0.57 -9.76
C ASP A 33 -7.34 0.51 -10.14
N ILE A 34 -7.46 1.08 -11.35
CA ILE A 34 -6.59 2.19 -11.81
C ILE A 34 -6.81 3.44 -10.96
N VAL A 35 -8.06 3.85 -10.75
CA VAL A 35 -8.40 5.03 -9.92
C VAL A 35 -7.86 4.85 -8.50
N LEU A 36 -8.03 3.67 -7.92
CA LEU A 36 -7.54 3.34 -6.59
C LEU A 36 -6.01 3.46 -6.50
N ALA A 37 -5.28 2.93 -7.48
CA ALA A 37 -3.82 3.05 -7.52
C ALA A 37 -3.36 4.51 -7.61
N ILE A 38 -4.09 5.36 -8.36
CA ILE A 38 -3.80 6.81 -8.47
C ILE A 38 -4.13 7.54 -7.16
N CYS A 39 -5.22 7.20 -6.47
CA CYS A 39 -5.54 7.78 -5.17
C CYS A 39 -4.50 7.41 -4.10
N ALA A 40 -4.05 6.15 -4.09
CA ALA A 40 -2.97 5.69 -3.22
C ALA A 40 -1.63 6.38 -3.54
N LEU A 41 -1.31 6.56 -4.83
CA LEU A 41 -0.15 7.30 -5.28
C LEU A 41 -0.07 8.71 -4.68
N ARG A 42 -1.22 9.38 -4.48
CA ARG A 42 -1.31 10.75 -3.95
C ARG A 42 -1.59 10.81 -2.45
N LYS A 43 -1.77 9.67 -1.78
CA LYS A 43 -2.20 9.58 -0.38
C LYS A 43 -3.47 10.40 -0.10
N GLU A 44 -4.51 10.21 -0.91
CA GLU A 44 -5.82 10.84 -0.69
C GLU A 44 -6.71 9.93 0.18
N PRO A 45 -6.79 10.11 1.51
CA PRO A 45 -7.39 9.12 2.41
C PRO A 45 -8.91 9.04 2.28
N ARG A 46 -9.56 10.15 1.93
CA ARG A 46 -11.01 10.21 1.72
C ARG A 46 -11.43 9.35 0.54
N SER A 47 -10.64 9.41 -0.54
CA SER A 47 -10.94 8.62 -1.72
C SER A 47 -10.65 7.12 -1.51
N ILE A 48 -9.67 6.79 -0.68
CA ILE A 48 -9.31 5.39 -0.42
C ILE A 48 -10.31 4.71 0.53
N SER A 49 -10.82 5.42 1.53
CA SER A 49 -11.77 4.86 2.50
C SER A 49 -13.11 4.46 1.87
N TRP A 50 -13.62 5.26 0.92
CA TRP A 50 -14.86 4.91 0.23
C TRP A 50 -14.69 3.69 -0.69
N ILE A 51 -13.55 3.58 -1.38
CA ILE A 51 -13.29 2.43 -2.26
C ILE A 51 -13.16 1.15 -1.44
N LEU A 52 -12.46 1.23 -0.30
CA LEU A 52 -12.33 0.10 0.62
C LEU A 52 -13.68 -0.34 1.20
N ALA A 53 -14.53 0.60 1.62
CA ALA A 53 -15.88 0.28 2.11
C ALA A 53 -16.72 -0.48 1.06
N ARG A 54 -16.52 -0.18 -0.23
CA ARG A 54 -17.16 -0.90 -1.33
C ARG A 54 -16.56 -2.28 -1.55
N ALA A 55 -15.23 -2.41 -1.43
CA ALA A 55 -14.54 -3.68 -1.53
C ALA A 55 -14.87 -4.64 -0.36
N GLU A 56 -15.25 -4.10 0.80
CA GLU A 56 -15.65 -4.87 1.99
C GLU A 56 -16.79 -5.87 1.70
N VAL A 57 -17.70 -5.52 0.77
CA VAL A 57 -18.87 -6.32 0.34
C VAL A 57 -18.54 -7.34 -0.77
N THR A 58 -17.32 -7.29 -1.31
CA THR A 58 -16.91 -8.15 -2.44
C THR A 58 -16.16 -9.40 -1.98
N SER A 59 -15.98 -10.36 -2.91
CA SER A 59 -15.27 -11.61 -2.66
C SER A 59 -13.84 -11.41 -2.14
N LEU A 60 -13.29 -12.41 -1.45
CA LEU A 60 -11.91 -12.39 -0.95
C LEU A 60 -10.87 -12.16 -2.07
N MET A 61 -11.15 -12.68 -3.28
CA MET A 61 -10.30 -12.48 -4.45
C MET A 61 -10.29 -11.02 -4.92
N CYS A 62 -11.46 -10.36 -4.91
CA CYS A 62 -11.55 -8.92 -5.20
C CYS A 62 -10.75 -8.11 -4.17
N LYS A 63 -10.90 -8.42 -2.87
CA LYS A 63 -10.15 -7.76 -1.80
C LYS A 63 -8.64 -7.88 -1.99
N LYS A 64 -8.14 -9.06 -2.38
CA LYS A 64 -6.72 -9.26 -2.71
C LYS A 64 -6.27 -8.33 -3.84
N LYS A 65 -7.01 -8.31 -4.96
CA LYS A 65 -6.68 -7.46 -6.13
C LYS A 65 -6.64 -5.98 -5.74
N THR A 66 -7.67 -5.51 -5.03
CA THR A 66 -7.80 -4.14 -4.54
C THR A 66 -6.65 -3.74 -3.61
N LEU A 67 -6.30 -4.58 -2.63
CA LEU A 67 -5.19 -4.31 -1.71
C LEU A 67 -3.83 -4.33 -2.42
N SER A 68 -3.60 -5.24 -3.37
CA SER A 68 -2.40 -5.25 -4.19
C SER A 68 -2.23 -3.95 -5.00
N TRP A 69 -3.31 -3.42 -5.59
CA TRP A 69 -3.26 -2.13 -6.29
C TRP A 69 -2.99 -0.95 -5.37
N LEU A 70 -3.58 -0.94 -4.16
CA LEU A 70 -3.27 0.06 -3.14
C LEU A 70 -1.79 0.05 -2.76
N VAL A 71 -1.24 -1.13 -2.47
CA VAL A 71 0.18 -1.29 -2.11
C VAL A 71 1.08 -0.74 -3.22
N ARG A 72 0.83 -1.14 -4.48
CA ARG A 72 1.62 -0.66 -5.63
C ARG A 72 1.50 0.85 -5.84
N GLY A 73 0.30 1.41 -5.65
CA GLY A 73 0.07 2.85 -5.70
C GLY A 73 0.87 3.60 -4.63
N TYR A 74 0.80 3.15 -3.38
CA TYR A 74 1.57 3.73 -2.27
C TYR A 74 3.08 3.61 -2.45
N ILE A 75 3.58 2.44 -2.91
CA ILE A 75 5.00 2.25 -3.24
C ILE A 75 5.44 3.29 -4.27
N LYS A 76 4.66 3.47 -5.34
CA LYS A 76 4.98 4.43 -6.40
C LYS A 76 4.97 5.87 -5.90
N GLY A 77 4.13 6.18 -4.91
CA GLY A 77 4.03 7.50 -4.27
C GLY A 77 5.08 7.75 -3.19
N GLY A 78 5.89 6.74 -2.84
CA GLY A 78 6.84 6.82 -1.73
C GLY A 78 6.17 6.78 -0.34
N HIS A 79 4.89 6.43 -0.29
CA HIS A 79 4.08 6.33 0.92
C HIS A 79 4.25 4.94 1.57
N PHE A 80 5.48 4.66 2.01
CA PHE A 80 5.85 3.31 2.48
C PHE A 80 5.20 2.90 3.80
N ASP A 81 4.77 3.85 4.64
CA ASP A 81 4.02 3.51 5.86
C ASP A 81 2.65 2.96 5.52
N GLU A 82 1.93 3.66 4.63
CA GLU A 82 0.60 3.26 4.17
C GLU A 82 0.65 1.95 3.37
N ALA A 83 1.71 1.77 2.57
CA ALA A 83 1.95 0.50 1.89
C ALA A 83 2.15 -0.66 2.88
N ALA A 84 2.83 -0.43 4.00
CA ALA A 84 3.05 -1.43 5.03
C ALA A 84 1.76 -1.77 5.79
N GLU A 85 0.95 -0.77 6.13
CA GLU A 85 -0.37 -1.01 6.76
C GLU A 85 -1.30 -1.78 5.81
N ALA A 86 -1.28 -1.51 4.51
CA ALA A 86 -2.03 -2.28 3.52
C ALA A 86 -1.53 -3.73 3.42
N LEU A 87 -0.22 -3.98 3.47
CA LEU A 87 0.35 -5.32 3.54
C LEU A 87 -0.05 -6.06 4.81
N ILE A 88 0.00 -5.41 5.97
CA ILE A 88 -0.44 -5.99 7.26
C ILE A 88 -1.91 -6.38 7.17
N LYS A 89 -2.77 -5.50 6.64
CA LYS A 89 -4.19 -5.81 6.42
C LYS A 89 -4.39 -7.01 5.51
N MET A 90 -3.57 -7.20 4.47
CA MET A 90 -3.63 -8.42 3.66
C MET A 90 -3.32 -9.66 4.49
N LEU A 91 -2.26 -9.62 5.31
CA LEU A 91 -1.85 -10.75 6.15
C LEU A 91 -2.92 -11.10 7.20
N ASP A 92 -3.52 -10.10 7.84
CA ASP A 92 -4.60 -10.28 8.81
C ASP A 92 -5.85 -10.93 8.19
N LEU A 93 -6.09 -10.68 6.90
CA LEU A 93 -7.16 -11.31 6.12
C LEU A 93 -6.79 -12.70 5.57
N GLY A 94 -5.60 -13.22 5.90
CA GLY A 94 -5.08 -14.47 5.37
C GLY A 94 -4.68 -14.40 3.88
N LEU A 95 -4.54 -13.19 3.33
CA LEU A 95 -4.16 -12.95 1.95
C LEU A 95 -2.64 -12.85 1.84
N CYS A 96 -2.03 -13.71 1.03
CA CYS A 96 -0.59 -13.65 0.78
C CYS A 96 -0.25 -12.51 -0.20
N PRO A 97 0.54 -11.49 0.22
CA PRO A 97 1.02 -10.44 -0.67
C PRO A 97 2.11 -10.97 -1.60
N GLU A 98 2.23 -10.35 -2.77
CA GLU A 98 3.29 -10.72 -3.72
C GLU A 98 4.67 -10.44 -3.14
N TYR A 99 5.66 -11.24 -3.56
CA TYR A 99 7.04 -11.09 -3.09
C TYR A 99 7.62 -9.72 -3.45
N LEU A 100 7.36 -9.24 -4.67
CA LEU A 100 7.86 -7.95 -5.15
C LEU A 100 7.29 -6.79 -4.32
N ASP A 101 6.00 -6.84 -3.97
CA ASP A 101 5.35 -5.83 -3.14
C ASP A 101 5.98 -5.80 -1.74
N ARG A 102 6.18 -6.97 -1.11
CA ARG A 102 6.86 -7.09 0.19
C ARG A 102 8.28 -6.52 0.15
N ALA A 103 9.08 -6.92 -0.84
CA ALA A 103 10.46 -6.48 -1.00
C ALA A 103 10.55 -4.96 -1.20
N ALA A 104 9.67 -4.38 -2.03
CA ALA A 104 9.64 -2.96 -2.30
C ALA A 104 9.31 -2.12 -1.06
N VAL A 105 8.31 -2.54 -0.27
CA VAL A 105 7.94 -1.84 0.97
C VAL A 105 9.06 -1.91 2.00
N LEU A 106 9.65 -3.10 2.22
CA LEU A 106 10.76 -3.27 3.16
C LEU A 106 11.97 -2.44 2.77
N GLN A 107 12.30 -2.39 1.48
CA GLN A 107 13.41 -1.57 0.99
C GLN A 107 13.12 -0.07 1.18
N GLY A 108 11.89 0.37 0.89
CA GLY A 108 11.47 1.75 1.08
C GLY A 108 11.52 2.20 2.55
N LEU A 109 10.97 1.40 3.45
CA LEU A 109 11.04 1.64 4.89
C LEU A 109 12.49 1.58 5.41
N GLY A 110 13.32 0.66 4.91
CA GLY A 110 14.73 0.57 5.27
C GLY A 110 15.52 1.84 4.94
N ARG A 111 15.28 2.44 3.77
CA ARG A 111 15.85 3.75 3.42
C ARG A 111 15.37 4.86 4.34
N ARG A 112 14.09 4.85 4.73
CA ARG A 112 13.52 5.85 5.62
C ARG A 112 14.07 5.78 7.03
N ILE A 113 14.31 4.56 7.55
CA ILE A 113 15.01 4.34 8.82
C ILE A 113 16.37 5.04 8.83
N GLN A 114 17.14 4.95 7.74
CA GLN A 114 18.45 5.63 7.65
C GLN A 114 18.34 7.15 7.69
N GLN A 115 17.20 7.72 7.29
CA GLN A 115 16.96 9.16 7.22
C GLN A 115 16.33 9.72 8.50
N SER A 116 15.24 9.12 8.99
CA SER A 116 14.44 9.63 10.11
C SER A 116 14.65 8.86 11.42
N GLY A 117 15.24 7.66 11.37
CA GLY A 117 15.39 6.78 12.53
C GLY A 117 14.09 6.13 13.01
N ILE A 118 12.96 6.32 12.31
CA ILE A 118 11.66 5.75 12.69
C ILE A 118 11.61 4.28 12.24
N VAL A 119 11.52 3.36 13.20
CA VAL A 119 11.61 1.90 12.97
C VAL A 119 10.29 1.17 13.22
N ASP A 120 9.30 1.82 13.83
CA ASP A 120 8.10 1.15 14.35
C ASP A 120 7.31 0.41 13.27
N THR A 121 7.03 1.07 12.14
CA THR A 121 6.31 0.48 11.00
C THR A 121 7.06 -0.69 10.40
N TYR A 122 8.38 -0.56 10.22
CA TYR A 122 9.24 -1.63 9.69
C TYR A 122 9.22 -2.86 10.59
N ARG A 123 9.37 -2.67 11.90
CA ARG A 123 9.32 -3.75 12.89
C ARG A 123 7.97 -4.45 12.90
N LYS A 124 6.87 -3.69 12.88
CA LYS A 124 5.50 -4.25 12.83
C LYS A 124 5.29 -5.12 11.59
N LEU A 125 5.71 -4.64 10.42
CA LEU A 125 5.60 -5.38 9.16
C LEU A 125 6.44 -6.67 9.19
N CYS A 126 7.71 -6.58 9.64
CA CYS A 126 8.58 -7.75 9.76
C CYS A 126 7.97 -8.82 10.67
N LYS A 127 7.34 -8.43 11.78
CA LYS A 127 6.66 -9.38 12.68
C LYS A 127 5.54 -10.13 11.96
N HIS A 128 4.62 -9.43 11.29
CA HIS A 128 3.52 -10.08 10.56
C HIS A 128 4.01 -10.98 9.43
N LEU A 129 5.08 -10.57 8.73
CA LEU A 129 5.69 -11.39 7.68
C LEU A 129 6.38 -12.64 8.22
N SER A 130 6.99 -12.54 9.40
CA SER A 130 7.57 -13.69 10.11
C SER A 130 6.47 -14.64 10.60
N ASP A 131 5.42 -14.11 11.21
CA ASP A 131 4.27 -14.88 11.70
C ASP A 131 3.58 -15.64 10.54
N ALA A 132 3.58 -15.05 9.34
CA ALA A 132 3.08 -15.68 8.11
C ALA A 132 4.09 -16.60 7.39
N ASN A 133 5.28 -16.85 7.95
CA ASN A 133 6.39 -17.60 7.32
C ASN A 133 6.80 -17.07 5.92
N LEU A 134 6.57 -15.78 5.67
CA LEU A 134 6.83 -15.13 4.38
C LEU A 134 8.23 -14.53 4.28
N ILE A 135 8.92 -14.41 5.42
CA ILE A 135 10.33 -14.04 5.52
C ILE A 135 10.97 -14.95 6.57
N GLY A 136 12.15 -15.49 6.29
CA GLY A 136 12.96 -16.17 7.31
C GLY A 136 13.62 -15.14 8.24
N LEU A 137 13.77 -15.49 9.53
CA LEU A 137 14.45 -14.72 10.60
C LEU A 137 15.07 -13.41 10.10
N CYS A 138 14.28 -12.32 10.14
CA CYS A 138 14.73 -11.01 9.70
C CYS A 138 15.88 -10.55 10.60
N LEU A 139 17.12 -10.67 10.13
CA LEU A 139 18.22 -9.87 10.65
C LEU A 139 17.93 -8.40 10.31
N VAL A 140 17.28 -7.69 11.22
CA VAL A 140 17.09 -6.25 11.05
C VAL A 140 18.44 -5.57 11.32
N TYR A 141 19.23 -5.39 10.26
CA TYR A 141 20.46 -4.59 10.30
C TYR A 141 20.11 -3.10 10.42
N LEU A 142 19.91 -2.65 11.66
CA LEU A 142 19.80 -1.23 11.98
C LEU A 142 21.17 -0.68 12.29
N TYR A 143 21.75 0.04 11.33
CA TYR A 143 22.94 0.85 11.54
C TYR A 143 22.54 2.27 11.96
N PHE A 144 22.70 2.58 13.24
CA PHE A 144 22.52 3.93 13.75
C PHE A 144 23.80 4.73 13.51
N LYS A 145 23.87 5.43 12.37
CA LYS A 145 25.02 6.25 11.98
C LYS A 145 25.42 7.27 13.06
N ARG A 146 24.46 7.79 13.81
CA ARG A 146 24.67 8.80 14.88
C ARG A 146 25.41 8.24 16.10
N TYR A 147 25.32 6.93 16.34
CA TYR A 147 25.89 6.28 17.52
C TYR A 147 26.94 5.21 17.17
N LYS A 148 27.25 5.02 15.88
CA LYS A 148 28.05 3.88 15.36
C LYS A 148 27.59 2.52 15.92
N LEU A 149 26.31 2.41 16.26
CA LEU A 149 25.75 1.25 16.95
C LEU A 149 25.08 0.33 15.94
N TRP A 150 25.40 -0.96 16.09
CA TRP A 150 24.85 -2.05 15.30
C TRP A 150 23.86 -2.79 16.20
N ILE A 151 22.58 -2.70 15.90
CA ILE A 151 21.58 -3.49 16.62
C ILE A 151 21.32 -4.73 15.77
N MET A 152 21.86 -5.85 16.22
CA MET A 152 21.52 -7.18 15.72
C MET A 152 20.43 -7.73 16.61
N ARG A 153 19.17 -7.63 16.17
CA ARG A 153 18.05 -8.25 16.90
C ARG A 153 17.46 -9.36 16.03
N MET A 154 17.65 -10.59 16.50
CA MET A 154 16.90 -11.75 16.01
C MET A 154 15.45 -11.57 16.47
N LEU A 155 14.52 -11.65 15.53
CA LEU A 155 13.08 -11.69 15.78
C LEU A 155 12.63 -13.15 15.77
#